data_AF-A0A7C7ZKM2-F1
#
_entry.id   AF-A0A7C7ZKM2-F1
#
_cell.length_a   1.000
_cell.length_b   1.000
_cell.length_c   1.000
_cell.angle_alpha   90.00
_cell.angle_beta   90.00
_cell.angle_gamma   90.00
#
_symmetry.space_group_name_H-M   'P 1'
#
loop_
_entity.id
_entity.type
_entity.pdbx_description
1 polymer ?
#
loop_
_entity_poly.entity_id
_entity_poly.type
_entity_poly.pdbx_seq_one_letter_code
_entity_poly.pdbx_strand_id
1 'polypeptide(L)'
;QLYPDLDLWQTAKPYLEDWYKNRIGPKATFNKLKEHLPIMAEKIPELPEMAYKVLSDAANGELEINWKSKQLEDIKQQMARNHRKSILAICGGSMLIAAAIILGLDGFSPLMLGDAPVATWVLGGLGGLFLFNALD
;
A
#
# COMPACT_ATOMS: atom_id res chain seq x y z
N GLN A 1 7.91 4.41 64.13
CA GLN A 1 6.69 3.58 64.21
C GLN A 1 5.52 4.54 64.41
N LEU A 2 4.83 4.89 63.33
CA LEU A 2 3.64 5.76 63.37
C LEU A 2 2.43 4.90 62.97
N TYR A 3 1.48 4.79 63.89
CA TYR A 3 0.13 4.23 63.74
C TYR A 3 0.01 2.80 63.18
N PRO A 4 0.10 1.77 64.04
CA PRO A 4 -0.17 0.39 63.65
C PRO A 4 -1.66 0.02 63.55
N ASP A 5 -2.60 0.84 64.05
CA ASP A 5 -3.99 0.36 64.27
C ASP A 5 -5.10 1.32 63.80
N LEU A 6 -4.80 2.33 62.98
CA LEU A 6 -5.86 3.14 62.36
C LEU A 6 -6.19 2.58 60.98
N ASP A 7 -6.97 1.51 60.97
CA ASP A 7 -7.45 0.86 59.75
C ASP A 7 -8.48 1.79 59.07
N LEU A 8 -8.01 2.80 58.32
CA LEU A 8 -8.83 3.74 57.53
C LEU A 8 -9.83 3.02 56.61
N TRP A 9 -9.56 1.75 56.33
CA TRP A 9 -10.41 0.84 55.61
C TRP A 9 -11.73 0.53 56.35
N GLN A 10 -11.70 0.34 57.68
CA GLN A 10 -12.88 0.03 58.50
C GLN A 10 -13.90 1.17 58.48
N THR A 11 -13.42 2.42 58.52
CA THR A 11 -14.27 3.62 58.53
C THR A 11 -14.75 4.04 57.14
N ALA A 12 -13.99 3.75 56.07
CA ALA A 12 -14.36 4.15 54.71
C ALA A 12 -15.24 3.13 53.95
N LYS A 13 -15.19 1.84 54.32
CA LYS A 13 -15.98 0.76 53.70
C LYS A 13 -17.49 1.05 53.57
N PRO A 14 -18.22 1.51 54.61
CA PRO A 14 -19.66 1.74 54.49
C PRO A 14 -19.99 2.83 53.45
N TYR A 15 -19.19 3.90 53.38
CA TYR A 15 -19.38 4.97 52.41
C TYR A 15 -19.11 4.54 50.97
N LEU A 16 -18.12 3.66 50.76
CA LEU A 16 -17.85 3.07 49.45
C LEU A 16 -18.97 2.13 48.99
N GLU A 17 -19.55 1.37 49.91
CA GLU A 17 -20.64 0.45 49.59
C GLU A 17 -21.92 1.20 49.18
N ASP A 18 -22.27 2.26 49.93
CA ASP A 18 -23.39 3.14 49.58
C ASP A 18 -23.11 3.93 48.30
N TRP A 19 -21.90 4.44 48.09
CA TRP A 19 -21.54 5.13 46.85
C TRP A 19 -21.62 4.19 45.65
N TYR A 20 -21.12 2.96 45.76
CA TYR A 20 -21.13 1.98 44.69
C TYR A 20 -22.56 1.57 44.32
N LYS A 21 -23.41 1.29 45.31
CA LYS A 21 -24.84 0.98 45.10
C LYS A 21 -25.59 2.14 44.45
N ASN A 22 -25.27 3.38 44.80
CA ASN A 22 -25.94 4.56 44.25
C ASN A 22 -25.42 4.97 42.85
N ARG A 23 -24.13 4.81 42.56
CA ARG A 23 -23.49 5.25 41.30
C ARG A 23 -23.47 4.17 40.22
N ILE A 24 -23.37 2.88 40.60
CA ILE A 24 -23.23 1.71 39.71
C ILE A 24 -24.43 0.75 39.83
N GLY A 25 -25.43 1.08 40.66
CA GLY A 25 -26.63 0.26 40.82
C GLY A 25 -27.44 0.13 39.52
N PRO A 26 -28.12 -1.03 39.31
CA PRO A 26 -28.92 -1.28 38.11
C PRO A 26 -30.01 -0.23 37.88
N LYS A 27 -30.55 0.37 38.96
CA LYS A 27 -31.53 1.46 38.90
C LYS A 27 -30.93 2.77 38.34
N ALA A 28 -29.69 3.10 38.68
CA ALA A 28 -29.01 4.28 38.17
C ALA A 28 -28.65 4.11 36.68
N THR A 29 -28.20 2.91 36.29
CA THR A 29 -27.96 2.57 34.89
C THR A 29 -29.25 2.62 34.08
N PHE A 30 -30.36 2.08 34.61
CA PHE A 30 -31.66 2.11 33.94
C PHE A 30 -32.22 3.53 33.79
N ASN A 31 -32.09 4.38 34.82
CA ASN A 31 -32.49 5.79 34.72
C ASN A 31 -31.65 6.57 33.71
N LYS A 32 -30.33 6.40 33.71
CA LYS A 32 -29.44 7.03 32.71
C LYS A 32 -29.77 6.55 31.30
N LEU A 33 -29.99 5.25 31.14
CA LEU A 33 -30.37 4.69 29.86
C LEU A 33 -31.72 5.25 29.41
N LYS A 34 -32.69 5.41 30.32
CA LYS A 34 -34.01 6.00 30.04
C LYS A 34 -33.94 7.49 29.70
N GLU A 35 -33.03 8.26 30.31
CA GLU A 35 -32.81 9.67 29.96
C GLU A 35 -32.17 9.83 28.57
N HIS A 36 -31.24 8.94 28.19
CA HIS A 36 -30.55 9.00 26.91
C HIS A 36 -31.25 8.24 25.78
N LEU A 37 -32.12 7.28 26.10
CA LEU A 37 -32.94 6.49 25.17
C LEU A 37 -33.77 7.34 24.19
N PRO A 38 -34.56 8.34 24.62
CA PRO A 38 -35.40 9.09 23.70
C PRO A 38 -34.57 9.84 22.64
N ILE A 39 -33.42 10.40 23.04
CA ILE A 39 -32.51 11.12 22.14
C ILE A 39 -31.82 10.14 21.16
N MET A 40 -31.52 8.92 21.60
CA MET A 40 -30.95 7.89 20.74
C MET A 40 -31.98 7.26 19.79
N ALA A 41 -33.23 7.11 20.24
CA ALA A 41 -34.32 6.56 19.43
C ALA A 41 -34.59 7.39 18.17
N GLU A 42 -34.34 8.70 18.20
CA GLU A 42 -34.40 9.57 17.02
C GLU A 42 -33.32 9.27 15.97
N LYS A 43 -32.17 8.70 16.36
CA LYS A 43 -31.01 8.43 15.47
C LYS A 43 -30.81 6.95 15.11
N ILE A 44 -31.50 6.04 15.81
CA ILE A 44 -31.50 4.59 15.53
C ILE A 44 -32.11 4.19 14.17
N PRO A 45 -33.11 4.87 13.57
CA PRO A 45 -33.82 4.33 12.40
C PRO A 45 -32.94 4.06 11.18
N GLU A 46 -31.83 4.78 11.03
CA GLU A 46 -30.96 4.72 9.85
C GLU A 46 -29.83 3.68 9.97
N LEU A 47 -29.47 3.30 11.19
CA LEU A 47 -28.39 2.34 11.47
C LEU A 47 -28.66 0.90 11.00
N PRO A 48 -29.86 0.31 11.14
CA PRO A 48 -30.06 -1.09 10.77
C PRO A 48 -29.89 -1.33 9.28
N GLU A 49 -30.29 -0.39 8.42
CA GLU A 49 -30.16 -0.53 6.97
C GLU A 49 -28.68 -0.51 6.55
N MET A 50 -27.90 0.45 7.07
CA MET A 50 -26.47 0.53 6.80
C MET A 50 -25.70 -0.67 7.37
N ALA A 51 -26.02 -1.09 8.59
CA ALA A 51 -25.40 -2.28 9.20
C ALA A 51 -25.74 -3.54 8.42
N TYR A 52 -27.01 -3.70 8.00
CA TYR A 52 -27.44 -4.83 7.18
C TYR A 52 -26.72 -4.86 5.84
N LYS A 53 -26.59 -3.72 5.17
CA LYS A 53 -25.86 -3.61 3.89
C LYS A 53 -24.40 -4.01 4.05
N VAL A 54 -23.70 -3.47 5.05
CA VAL A 54 -22.29 -3.81 5.31
C VAL A 54 -22.13 -5.29 5.71
N LEU A 55 -23.03 -5.83 6.53
CA LEU A 55 -23.01 -7.24 6.92
C LEU A 55 -23.32 -8.16 5.74
N SER A 56 -24.23 -7.76 4.85
CA SER A 56 -24.58 -8.48 3.63
C SER A 56 -23.42 -8.48 2.64
N ASP A 57 -22.82 -7.31 2.38
CA ASP A 57 -21.65 -7.16 1.51
C ASP A 57 -20.46 -7.98 2.07
N ALA A 58 -20.30 -8.01 3.40
CA ALA A 58 -19.29 -8.84 4.07
C ALA A 58 -19.56 -10.34 3.95
N ALA A 59 -20.81 -10.76 4.16
CA ALA A 59 -21.22 -12.16 4.08
C ALA A 59 -21.12 -12.72 2.66
N ASN A 60 -21.41 -11.89 1.65
CA ASN A 60 -21.30 -12.25 0.25
C ASN A 60 -19.86 -12.17 -0.29
N GLY A 61 -18.91 -11.71 0.53
CA GLY A 61 -17.51 -11.51 0.10
C GLY A 61 -17.34 -10.38 -0.90
N GLU A 62 -18.37 -9.55 -1.10
CA GLU A 62 -18.40 -8.39 -1.98
C GLU A 62 -17.90 -7.11 -1.29
N LEU A 63 -17.17 -7.27 -0.18
CA LEU A 63 -16.48 -6.17 0.47
C LEU A 63 -15.32 -5.71 -0.43
N GLU A 64 -15.66 -4.98 -1.49
CA GLU A 64 -14.71 -4.44 -2.43
C GLU A 64 -13.93 -3.33 -1.75
N ILE A 65 -12.76 -3.69 -1.22
CA ILE A 65 -11.75 -2.75 -0.75
C ILE A 65 -11.23 -1.99 -1.98
N ASN A 66 -11.93 -0.92 -2.33
CA ASN A 66 -11.61 0.02 -3.42
C ASN A 66 -10.21 0.64 -3.32
N TRP A 67 -9.51 0.46 -2.19
CA TRP A 67 -8.14 0.94 -1.99
C TRP A 67 -7.08 0.10 -2.71
N LYS A 68 -7.36 -1.17 -3.04
CA LYS A 68 -6.36 -2.07 -3.64
C LYS A 68 -6.22 -1.92 -5.16
N SER A 69 -7.14 -1.22 -5.82
CA SER A 69 -7.13 -1.06 -7.29
C SER A 69 -6.09 -0.05 -7.75
N LYS A 70 -6.09 1.16 -7.19
CA LYS A 70 -5.25 2.27 -7.67
C LYS A 70 -3.75 1.97 -7.57
N GLN A 71 -3.30 1.42 -6.44
CA GLN A 71 -1.89 1.06 -6.24
C GLN A 71 -1.45 -0.09 -7.15
N LEU A 72 -2.33 -1.07 -7.39
CA LEU A 72 -2.03 -2.20 -8.25
C LEU A 72 -1.98 -1.78 -9.73
N GLU A 73 -2.82 -0.81 -10.11
CA GLU A 73 -2.85 -0.22 -11.44
C GLU A 73 -1.59 0.62 -11.71
N ASP A 74 -1.14 1.41 -10.73
CA ASP A 74 0.14 2.12 -10.80
C ASP A 74 1.33 1.16 -10.95
N ILE A 75 1.35 0.05 -10.19
CA ILE A 75 2.40 -0.98 -10.31
C ILE A 75 2.41 -1.61 -11.71
N LYS A 76 1.24 -1.95 -12.26
CA LYS A 76 1.12 -2.52 -13.61
C LYS A 76 1.60 -1.54 -14.68
N GLN A 77 1.23 -0.26 -14.57
CA GLN A 77 1.66 0.78 -15.50
C GLN A 77 3.17 1.03 -15.44
N GLN A 78 3.75 1.06 -14.25
CA GLN A 78 5.20 1.20 -14.08
C GLN A 78 5.94 -0.01 -14.67
N MET A 79 5.45 -1.23 -14.43
CA MET A 79 6.03 -2.46 -14.98
C MET A 79 6.03 -2.47 -16.51
N ALA A 80 4.93 -2.04 -17.15
CA ALA A 80 4.82 -2.00 -18.61
C ALA A 80 5.78 -0.98 -19.25
N ARG A 81 5.96 0.19 -18.62
CA ARG A 81 6.90 1.22 -19.11
C ARG A 81 8.35 0.79 -18.95
N ASN A 82 8.71 0.19 -17.81
CA ASN A 82 10.08 -0.24 -17.55
C ASN A 82 10.49 -1.43 -18.44
N HIS A 83 9.56 -2.37 -18.72
CA HIS A 83 9.87 -3.54 -19.54
C HIS A 83 10.37 -3.18 -20.95
N ARG A 84 9.74 -2.19 -21.61
CA ARG A 84 10.16 -1.77 -22.95
C ARG A 84 11.55 -1.14 -22.96
N LYS A 85 11.82 -0.22 -22.02
CA LYS A 85 13.14 0.43 -21.91
C LYS A 85 14.24 -0.57 -21.53
N SER A 86 13.97 -1.51 -20.63
CA SER A 86 14.93 -2.56 -20.24
C SER A 86 15.25 -3.52 -21.40
N ILE A 87 14.25 -3.96 -22.17
CA ILE A 87 14.50 -4.83 -23.33
C ILE A 87 15.35 -4.11 -24.38
N LEU A 88 15.02 -2.84 -24.69
CA LEU A 88 15.77 -2.03 -25.63
C LEU A 88 17.23 -1.83 -25.17
N ALA A 89 17.46 -1.55 -23.89
CA ALA A 89 18.80 -1.37 -23.33
C ALA A 89 19.64 -2.67 -23.38
N ILE A 90 19.03 -3.83 -23.10
CA ILE A 90 19.71 -5.13 -23.15
C ILE A 90 20.05 -5.52 -24.59
N CYS A 91 19.09 -5.38 -25.51
CA CYS A 91 19.33 -5.64 -26.94
C CYS A 91 20.37 -4.68 -27.54
N GLY A 92 20.29 -3.38 -27.24
CA GLY A 92 21.27 -2.40 -27.69
C GLY A 92 22.66 -2.64 -27.12
N GLY A 93 22.76 -2.94 -25.81
CA GLY A 93 24.02 -3.23 -25.14
C GLY A 93 24.69 -4.50 -25.66
N SER A 94 23.95 -5.59 -25.84
CA SER A 94 24.48 -6.85 -26.41
C SER A 94 24.97 -6.67 -27.85
N MET A 95 24.26 -5.87 -28.66
CA MET A 95 24.66 -5.56 -30.03
C MET A 95 25.92 -4.68 -30.10
N LEU A 96 26.07 -3.70 -29.21
CA LEU A 96 27.29 -2.89 -29.11
C LEU A 96 28.51 -3.71 -28.67
N ILE A 97 28.34 -4.62 -27.71
CA ILE A 97 29.41 -5.54 -27.28
C ILE A 97 29.82 -6.45 -28.43
N ALA A 98 28.86 -7.00 -29.18
CA ALA A 98 29.14 -7.79 -30.38
C ALA A 98 29.91 -6.97 -31.44
N ALA A 99 29.54 -5.70 -31.67
CA ALA A 99 30.27 -4.80 -32.56
C ALA A 99 31.71 -4.58 -32.12
N ALA A 100 31.90 -4.30 -30.82
CA ALA A 100 33.22 -4.04 -30.24
C ALA A 100 34.12 -5.28 -30.31
N ILE A 101 33.56 -6.48 -30.11
CA ILE A 101 34.30 -7.73 -30.27
C ILE A 101 34.67 -7.94 -31.73
N ILE A 102 33.75 -7.76 -32.68
CA ILE A 102 34.06 -7.90 -34.12
C ILE A 102 35.16 -6.91 -34.54
N LEU A 103 35.09 -5.67 -34.07
CA LEU A 103 36.11 -4.64 -34.29
C LEU A 103 37.46 -4.97 -33.67
N GLY A 104 37.45 -5.52 -32.46
CA GLY A 104 38.66 -5.85 -31.72
C GLY A 104 39.29 -7.18 -32.13
N LEU A 105 38.52 -8.08 -32.76
CA LEU A 105 38.94 -9.45 -33.04
C LEU A 105 39.23 -9.73 -34.52
N ASP A 106 38.73 -8.94 -35.47
CA ASP A 106 38.76 -9.36 -36.88
C ASP A 106 39.70 -8.57 -37.81
N GLY A 107 40.80 -9.25 -38.18
CA GLY A 107 41.65 -8.96 -39.33
C GLY A 107 41.21 -9.66 -40.63
N PHE A 108 39.98 -10.20 -40.71
CA PHE A 108 39.40 -10.82 -41.91
C PHE A 108 38.06 -10.18 -42.31
N SER A 109 38.05 -9.16 -43.17
CA SER A 109 37.02 -9.04 -44.23
C SER A 109 37.29 -7.91 -45.25
N PRO A 110 36.86 -8.07 -46.52
CA PRO A 110 37.39 -7.35 -47.68
C PRO A 110 36.55 -6.13 -48.14
N LEU A 111 35.57 -5.68 -47.34
CA LEU A 111 34.75 -4.49 -47.66
C LEU A 111 35.10 -3.34 -46.71
N MET A 112 36.16 -2.62 -47.08
CA MET A 112 36.60 -1.37 -46.45
C MET A 112 35.89 -0.20 -47.12
N LEU A 113 35.31 0.71 -46.34
CA LEU A 113 34.80 1.99 -46.81
C LEU A 113 35.54 3.08 -46.03
N GLY A 114 36.66 3.56 -46.59
CA GLY A 114 37.65 4.35 -45.87
C GLY A 114 38.55 3.49 -44.98
N ASP A 115 38.91 4.00 -43.80
CA ASP A 115 39.85 3.35 -42.85
C ASP A 115 39.18 2.35 -41.89
N ALA A 116 37.89 2.06 -42.05
CA ALA A 116 37.16 1.13 -41.19
C ALA A 116 36.20 0.23 -42.00
N PRO A 117 35.95 -1.01 -41.55
CA PRO A 117 34.95 -1.89 -42.15
C PRO A 117 33.54 -1.28 -42.14
N VAL A 118 32.75 -1.47 -43.21
CA VAL A 118 31.36 -1.00 -43.30
C VAL A 118 30.47 -1.46 -42.14
N ALA A 119 30.77 -2.62 -41.57
CA ALA A 119 30.05 -3.17 -40.42
C ALA A 119 30.13 -2.24 -39.20
N THR A 120 31.26 -1.57 -38.99
CA THR A 120 31.50 -0.61 -37.90
C THR A 120 30.54 0.56 -37.96
N TRP A 121 30.40 1.15 -39.15
CA TRP A 121 29.54 2.30 -39.37
C TRP A 121 28.07 1.93 -39.23
N VAL A 122 27.67 0.76 -39.74
CA VAL A 122 26.29 0.27 -39.64
C VAL A 122 25.92 -0.05 -38.19
N LEU A 123 26.78 -0.75 -37.44
CA LEU A 123 26.54 -1.07 -36.02
C LEU A 123 26.63 0.15 -35.11
N GLY A 124 27.61 1.03 -35.31
CA GLY A 124 27.76 2.26 -34.53
C GLY A 124 26.61 3.24 -34.77
N GLY A 125 26.18 3.39 -36.02
CA GLY A 125 25.02 4.21 -36.39
C GLY A 125 23.71 3.66 -35.81
N LEU A 126 23.46 2.35 -35.93
CA LEU A 126 22.29 1.70 -35.34
C LEU A 126 22.31 1.78 -33.80
N GLY A 127 23.46 1.54 -33.17
CA GLY A 127 23.61 1.63 -31.72
C GLY A 127 23.39 3.04 -31.18
N GLY A 128 23.93 4.06 -31.86
CA GLY A 128 23.70 5.46 -31.51
C GLY A 128 22.23 5.88 -31.63
N LEU A 129 21.54 5.44 -32.69
CA LEU A 129 20.12 5.73 -32.91
C LEU A 129 19.24 5.07 -31.83
N PHE A 130 19.54 3.83 -31.45
CA PHE A 130 18.85 3.15 -30.35
C PHE A 130 19.06 3.83 -29.00
N LEU A 131 20.27 4.31 -28.70
CA LEU A 131 20.55 5.04 -27.47
C LEU A 131 19.84 6.41 -27.43
N PHE A 132 19.80 7.13 -28.55
CA PHE A 132 19.09 8.41 -28.64
C PHE A 132 17.58 8.23 -28.40
N ASN A 133 16.97 7.21 -29.01
CA ASN A 133 15.56 6.89 -28.83
C ASN A 133 15.22 6.26 -27.45
N ALA A 134 16.23 5.81 -26.70
CA ALA A 134 16.05 5.33 -25.33
C ALA A 134 16.16 6.46 -24.28
N LEU A 135 16.89 7.52 -24.61
CA LEU A 135 17.12 8.69 -23.76
C LEU A 135 15.95 9.69 -23.82
N ASP A 136 15.25 9.78 -24.96
CA ASP A 136 13.90 10.35 -25.06
C ASP A 136 12.83 9.43 -24.40
#